data_AF-A0A133ZYA8-F1
#
_entry.id   AF-A0A133ZYA8-F1
#
_cell.length_a   1.000
_cell.length_b   1.000
_cell.length_c   1.000
_cell.angle_alpha   90.00
_cell.angle_beta   90.00
_cell.angle_gamma   90.00
#
_symmetry.space_group_name_H-M   'P 1'
#
loop_
_entity.id
_entity.type
_entity.pdbx_description
1 polymer ?
#
loop_
_entity_poly.entity_id
_entity_poly.type
_entity_poly.pdbx_seq_one_letter_code
_entity_poly.pdbx_strand_id
1 'polypeptide(L)'
;MAEKNEAVLTAENEKKLEKNQKNNFPKWDSEKKNLLVKILIVVGLVLCIFGIMDKIFEHTVFNFFKNLTMPYLEKTYEESKKMFLTLSLLKGTTDIIEGSTVNVSMIVGMEIEIGDIVQPIYDMINILWKVSLASVIILKLETIYYEIFKVKLATILTFISLITIFPYTIYKNKVTKIFKKISKYSFFILLYIYIVLPSAIFINSTISRYFEKEYKEPAIVELNQDLGRLNKVKDEMLSLDQSKSIFNIPGQIDSAKGKIDNFTKEINTISKDLVEDAPVIIGILLLTSIVLPLLIAILLYVITKSVIFEKLSGVGKK
;
A
#
# COMPACT_ATOMS: atom_id res chain seq x y z
N MET A 1 18.34 -77.36 -22.10
CA MET A 1 17.68 -76.43 -23.05
C MET A 1 16.18 -76.22 -22.76
N ALA A 2 15.51 -77.06 -21.94
CA ALA A 2 14.07 -76.94 -21.66
C ALA A 2 13.71 -75.85 -20.61
N GLU A 3 14.48 -75.69 -19.53
CA GLU A 3 14.18 -74.70 -18.47
C GLU A 3 14.22 -73.23 -18.94
N LYS A 4 15.02 -72.92 -19.96
CA LYS A 4 15.19 -71.55 -20.45
C LYS A 4 13.98 -71.07 -21.26
N ASN A 5 13.17 -71.98 -21.80
CA ASN A 5 11.99 -71.64 -22.58
C ASN A 5 10.75 -71.44 -21.70
N GLU A 6 10.61 -72.19 -20.60
CA GLU A 6 9.51 -72.02 -19.64
C GLU A 6 9.59 -70.71 -18.86
N ALA A 7 10.81 -70.28 -18.50
CA ALA A 7 11.05 -68.99 -17.83
C ALA A 7 10.76 -67.78 -18.72
N VAL A 8 10.96 -67.91 -20.05
CA VAL A 8 10.67 -66.84 -21.01
C VAL A 8 9.16 -66.74 -21.27
N LEU A 9 8.46 -67.89 -21.36
CA LEU A 9 7.01 -67.94 -21.53
C LEU A 9 6.25 -67.42 -20.29
N THR A 10 6.73 -67.68 -19.08
CA THR A 10 6.15 -67.12 -17.84
C THR A 10 6.37 -65.61 -17.73
N ALA A 11 7.56 -65.11 -18.04
CA ALA A 11 7.85 -63.67 -18.03
C ALA A 11 7.07 -62.88 -19.10
N GLU A 12 6.80 -63.48 -20.26
CA GLU A 12 6.02 -62.85 -21.32
C GLU A 12 4.51 -62.84 -21.01
N ASN A 13 4.01 -63.89 -20.34
CA ASN A 13 2.64 -63.95 -19.84
C ASN A 13 2.39 -63.00 -18.65
N GLU A 14 3.35 -62.85 -17.73
CA GLU A 14 3.29 -61.86 -16.65
C GLU A 14 3.27 -60.42 -17.20
N LYS A 15 4.09 -60.12 -18.22
CA LYS A 15 4.06 -58.82 -18.90
C LYS A 15 2.75 -58.57 -19.64
N LYS A 16 2.12 -59.60 -20.22
CA LYS A 16 0.79 -59.49 -20.84
C LYS A 16 -0.32 -59.28 -19.79
N LEU A 17 -0.22 -59.94 -18.63
CA LEU A 17 -1.14 -59.77 -17.50
C LEU A 17 -1.01 -58.38 -16.85
N GLU A 18 0.21 -57.89 -16.63
CA GLU A 18 0.45 -56.53 -16.13
C GLU A 18 -0.03 -55.45 -17.11
N LYS A 19 0.14 -55.67 -18.41
CA LYS A 19 -0.30 -54.72 -19.46
C LYS A 19 -1.83 -54.70 -19.61
N ASN A 20 -2.50 -55.83 -19.39
CA ASN A 20 -3.96 -55.91 -19.36
C ASN A 20 -4.54 -55.34 -18.04
N GLN A 21 -3.85 -55.47 -16.90
CA GLN A 21 -4.27 -54.85 -15.64
C GLN A 21 -4.04 -53.32 -15.61
N LYS A 22 -2.98 -52.79 -16.24
CA LYS A 22 -2.77 -51.33 -16.36
C LYS A 22 -3.77 -50.62 -17.29
N ASN A 23 -4.43 -51.35 -18.20
CA ASN A 23 -5.46 -50.81 -19.09
C ASN A 23 -6.88 -50.83 -18.49
N ASN A 24 -7.04 -51.32 -17.25
CA ASN A 24 -8.32 -51.41 -16.54
C ASN A 24 -8.51 -50.34 -15.45
N PHE A 25 -7.78 -49.22 -15.50
CA PHE A 25 -8.22 -48.01 -14.80
C PHE A 25 -9.40 -47.41 -15.57
N PRO A 26 -10.53 -47.12 -14.89
CA PRO A 26 -11.80 -46.96 -15.58
C PRO A 26 -11.79 -45.68 -16.42
N LYS A 27 -11.92 -45.87 -17.74
CA LYS A 27 -12.23 -44.82 -18.75
C LYS A 27 -13.45 -43.94 -18.35
N TRP A 28 -14.22 -44.39 -17.37
CA TRP A 28 -15.38 -43.75 -16.71
C TRP A 28 -15.10 -42.36 -16.12
N ASP A 29 -13.84 -42.01 -15.79
CA ASP A 29 -13.53 -40.77 -15.05
C ASP A 29 -13.23 -39.56 -15.98
N SER A 30 -12.66 -39.79 -17.16
CA SER A 30 -12.24 -38.71 -18.09
C SER A 30 -13.41 -38.00 -18.76
N GLU A 31 -14.40 -38.75 -19.26
CA GLU A 31 -15.52 -38.16 -20.00
C GLU A 31 -16.52 -37.45 -19.08
N LYS A 32 -16.79 -38.03 -17.91
CA LYS A 32 -17.62 -37.39 -16.87
C LYS A 32 -17.00 -36.09 -16.36
N LYS A 33 -15.68 -36.06 -16.12
CA LYS A 33 -14.96 -34.82 -15.76
C LYS A 33 -15.08 -33.75 -16.85
N ASN A 34 -14.96 -34.14 -18.12
CA ASN A 34 -15.07 -33.19 -19.24
C ASN A 34 -16.50 -32.66 -19.42
N LEU A 35 -17.52 -33.51 -19.18
CA LEU A 35 -18.92 -33.12 -19.15
C LEU A 35 -19.21 -32.15 -18.00
N LEU A 36 -18.73 -32.46 -16.79
CA LEU A 36 -18.87 -31.59 -15.61
C LEU A 36 -18.26 -30.21 -15.83
N VAL A 37 -17.06 -30.13 -16.42
CA VAL A 37 -16.41 -28.85 -16.74
C VAL A 37 -17.25 -28.03 -17.72
N LYS A 38 -17.82 -28.67 -18.76
CA LYS A 38 -18.70 -27.99 -19.73
C LYS A 38 -19.97 -27.47 -19.05
N ILE A 39 -20.60 -28.29 -18.21
CA ILE A 39 -21.79 -27.89 -17.42
C ILE A 39 -21.45 -26.70 -16.53
N LEU A 40 -20.31 -26.74 -15.83
CA LEU A 40 -19.88 -25.67 -14.93
C LEU A 40 -19.64 -24.35 -15.69
N ILE A 41 -19.05 -24.40 -16.88
CA ILE A 41 -18.86 -23.21 -17.73
C ILE A 41 -20.21 -22.62 -18.16
N VAL A 42 -21.15 -23.46 -18.59
CA VAL A 42 -22.49 -23.02 -19.01
C VAL A 42 -23.24 -22.40 -17.83
N VAL A 43 -23.23 -23.05 -16.67
CA VAL A 43 -23.83 -22.50 -15.44
C VAL A 43 -23.18 -21.16 -15.07
N GLY A 44 -21.86 -21.05 -15.13
CA GLY A 44 -21.14 -19.80 -14.88
C GLY A 44 -21.53 -18.68 -15.85
N LEU A 45 -21.68 -18.97 -17.14
CA LEU A 45 -22.14 -18.00 -18.13
C LEU A 45 -23.57 -17.53 -17.84
N VAL A 46 -24.47 -18.45 -17.49
CA VAL A 46 -25.86 -18.13 -17.12
C VAL A 46 -25.87 -17.21 -15.88
N LEU A 47 -25.08 -17.53 -14.85
CA LEU A 47 -24.96 -16.69 -13.65
C LEU A 47 -24.42 -15.28 -13.94
N CYS A 48 -23.51 -15.14 -14.90
CA CYS A 48 -23.04 -13.83 -15.37
C CYS A 48 -24.14 -13.05 -16.10
N ILE A 49 -24.91 -13.70 -16.99
CA ILE A 49 -25.99 -13.06 -17.75
C ILE A 49 -27.10 -12.54 -16.82
N PHE A 50 -27.48 -13.34 -15.81
CA PHE A 50 -28.49 -12.93 -14.82
C PHE A 50 -27.96 -11.96 -13.76
N GLY A 51 -26.67 -11.60 -13.77
CA GLY A 51 -26.08 -10.68 -12.80
C GLY A 51 -25.96 -11.25 -11.38
N ILE A 52 -26.24 -12.53 -11.16
CA ILE A 52 -26.09 -13.20 -9.86
C ILE A 52 -24.61 -13.23 -9.46
N MET A 53 -23.72 -13.33 -10.44
CA MET A 53 -22.27 -13.29 -10.23
C MET A 53 -21.80 -11.99 -9.56
N ASP A 54 -22.40 -10.84 -9.89
CA ASP A 54 -22.09 -9.55 -9.24
C ASP A 54 -22.31 -9.65 -7.73
N LYS A 55 -23.48 -10.17 -7.33
CA LYS A 55 -23.88 -10.30 -5.93
C LYS A 55 -23.00 -11.29 -5.17
N ILE A 56 -22.55 -12.36 -5.82
CA ILE A 56 -21.61 -13.33 -5.25
C ILE A 56 -20.25 -12.66 -4.98
N PHE A 57 -19.69 -11.95 -5.96
CA PHE A 57 -18.42 -11.24 -5.79
C PHE A 57 -18.51 -10.16 -4.72
N GLU A 58 -19.60 -9.40 -4.69
CA GLU A 58 -19.84 -8.35 -3.70
C GLU A 58 -19.88 -8.92 -2.27
N HIS A 59 -20.72 -9.92 -2.03
CA HIS A 59 -20.86 -10.49 -0.68
C HIS A 59 -19.68 -11.32 -0.22
N THR A 60 -18.98 -11.98 -1.15
CA THR A 60 -17.91 -12.92 -0.79
C THR A 60 -16.55 -12.25 -0.81
N VAL A 61 -16.10 -11.78 -1.97
CA VAL A 61 -14.72 -11.31 -2.14
C VAL A 61 -14.60 -9.86 -1.66
N PHE A 62 -15.47 -8.98 -2.15
CA PHE A 62 -15.39 -7.56 -1.85
C PHE A 62 -15.63 -7.28 -0.37
N ASN A 63 -16.75 -7.75 0.19
CA ASN A 63 -17.05 -7.51 1.60
C ASN A 63 -16.01 -8.14 2.54
N PHE A 64 -15.48 -9.33 2.21
CA PHE A 64 -14.41 -9.93 3.00
C PHE A 64 -13.18 -9.04 3.05
N PHE A 65 -12.63 -8.65 1.89
CA PHE A 65 -11.43 -7.82 1.86
C PHE A 65 -11.69 -6.43 2.43
N LYS A 66 -12.80 -5.80 2.08
CA LYS A 66 -13.20 -4.49 2.62
C LYS A 66 -13.26 -4.52 4.15
N ASN A 67 -13.87 -5.54 4.75
CA ASN A 67 -13.95 -5.64 6.21
C ASN A 67 -12.58 -5.83 6.86
N LEU A 68 -11.63 -6.48 6.18
CA LEU A 68 -10.28 -6.70 6.69
C LEU A 68 -9.37 -5.47 6.57
N THR A 69 -9.53 -4.68 5.51
CA THR A 69 -8.58 -3.60 5.16
C THR A 69 -9.11 -2.21 5.45
N MET A 70 -10.41 -1.95 5.30
CA MET A 70 -10.99 -0.62 5.42
C MET A 70 -10.77 0.00 6.81
N PRO A 71 -10.90 -0.73 7.94
CA PRO A 71 -10.60 -0.16 9.25
C PRO A 71 -9.17 0.36 9.39
N TYR A 72 -8.20 -0.34 8.78
CA TYR A 72 -6.81 0.12 8.76
C TYR A 72 -6.64 1.35 7.87
N LEU A 73 -7.18 1.32 6.66
CA LEU A 73 -7.06 2.43 5.71
C LEU A 73 -7.70 3.71 6.26
N GLU A 74 -8.89 3.62 6.84
CA GLU A 74 -9.59 4.76 7.44
C GLU A 74 -8.83 5.32 8.64
N LYS A 75 -8.37 4.46 9.56
CA LYS A 75 -7.56 4.88 10.71
C LYS A 75 -6.30 5.61 10.25
N THR A 76 -5.52 4.98 9.37
CA THR A 76 -4.24 5.50 8.88
C THR A 76 -4.44 6.80 8.08
N TYR A 77 -5.50 6.86 7.28
CA TYR A 77 -5.88 8.07 6.55
C TYR A 77 -6.21 9.23 7.47
N GLU A 78 -7.02 9.01 8.52
CA GLU A 78 -7.37 10.05 9.49
C GLU A 78 -6.15 10.53 10.28
N GLU A 79 -5.26 9.63 10.69
CA GLU A 79 -4.01 9.98 11.37
C GLU A 79 -3.07 10.78 10.47
N SER A 80 -2.85 10.33 9.24
CA SER A 80 -2.03 11.06 8.26
C SER A 80 -2.63 12.43 7.92
N LYS A 81 -3.97 12.53 7.81
CA LYS A 81 -4.67 13.80 7.58
C LYS A 81 -4.49 14.76 8.75
N LYS A 82 -4.64 14.27 9.99
CA LYS A 82 -4.39 15.08 11.20
C LYS A 82 -2.95 15.59 11.21
N MET A 83 -1.99 14.72 10.95
CA MET A 83 -0.57 15.10 10.88
C MET A 83 -0.30 16.16 9.81
N PHE A 84 -0.83 15.97 8.60
CA PHE A 84 -0.72 16.95 7.52
C PHE A 84 -1.31 18.31 7.90
N LEU A 85 -2.48 18.34 8.52
CA LEU A 85 -3.13 19.59 8.96
C LEU A 85 -2.30 20.29 10.04
N THR A 86 -1.82 19.55 11.04
CA THR A 86 -0.94 20.07 12.07
C THR A 86 0.29 20.71 11.44
N LEU A 87 1.01 19.97 10.59
CA LEU A 87 2.20 20.47 9.89
C LEU A 87 1.90 21.65 8.97
N SER A 88 0.70 21.73 8.37
CA SER A 88 0.29 22.86 7.54
C SER A 88 0.18 24.16 8.35
N LEU A 89 -0.43 24.08 9.54
CA LEU A 89 -0.53 25.22 10.46
C LEU A 89 0.86 25.68 10.93
N LEU A 90 1.74 24.73 11.18
CA LEU A 90 3.08 25.01 11.68
C LEU A 90 4.00 25.52 10.59
N LYS A 91 3.89 24.99 9.37
CA LYS A 91 4.57 25.55 8.21
C LYS A 91 4.18 27.02 8.05
N GLY A 92 2.88 27.32 8.07
CA GLY A 92 2.39 28.71 8.00
C GLY A 92 2.85 29.59 9.17
N THR A 93 2.96 29.02 10.37
CA THR A 93 3.49 29.71 11.56
C THR A 93 4.98 30.00 11.42
N THR A 94 5.74 29.04 10.91
CA THR A 94 7.19 29.14 10.72
C THR A 94 7.53 30.08 9.56
N ASP A 95 6.75 30.05 8.46
CA ASP A 95 6.85 30.99 7.33
C ASP A 95 6.74 32.46 7.83
N ILE A 96 5.87 32.73 8.83
CA ILE A 96 5.73 34.07 9.43
C ILE A 96 6.99 34.45 10.21
N ILE A 97 7.53 33.53 11.01
CA ILE A 97 8.74 33.78 11.81
C ILE A 97 9.96 33.95 10.91
N GLU A 98 10.07 33.14 9.86
CA GLU A 98 11.15 33.21 8.87
C GLU A 98 11.16 34.56 8.15
N GLY A 99 9.97 35.03 7.73
CA GLY A 99 9.81 36.35 7.13
C GLY A 99 9.91 37.53 8.10
N SER A 100 10.04 37.27 9.41
CA SER A 100 10.13 38.33 10.42
C SER A 100 11.57 38.79 10.61
N THR A 101 11.83 40.06 10.30
CA THR A 101 13.03 40.75 10.76
C THR A 101 12.68 41.53 12.02
N VAL A 102 13.26 41.17 13.16
CA VAL A 102 13.10 42.01 14.36
C VAL A 102 14.07 43.16 14.23
N ASN A 103 13.50 44.32 13.93
CA ASN A 103 14.24 45.57 13.80
C ASN A 103 14.59 46.09 15.21
N VAL A 104 15.61 45.51 15.85
CA VAL A 104 16.19 46.03 17.12
C VAL A 104 16.93 47.35 16.90
N SER A 105 16.83 47.95 15.70
CA SER A 105 17.41 49.25 15.35
C SER A 105 16.84 50.43 16.13
N MET A 106 15.72 50.28 16.86
CA MET A 106 15.27 51.34 17.77
C MET A 106 16.02 51.38 19.12
N ILE A 107 16.80 50.35 19.47
CA ILE A 107 17.39 50.25 20.82
C ILE A 107 18.89 49.84 20.82
N VAL A 108 19.40 49.05 19.86
CA VAL A 108 20.79 48.51 19.92
C VAL A 108 21.59 48.62 18.60
N GLY A 109 20.97 48.96 17.47
CA GLY A 109 21.67 49.01 16.18
C GLY A 109 22.17 47.64 15.68
N MET A 110 21.63 46.54 16.22
CA MET A 110 21.84 45.18 15.71
C MET A 110 20.60 44.79 14.93
N GLU A 111 20.75 44.48 13.64
CA GLU A 111 19.74 43.75 12.87
C GLU A 111 19.90 42.27 13.20
N ILE A 112 18.84 41.63 13.69
CA ILE A 112 18.83 40.19 13.95
C ILE A 112 17.87 39.56 12.96
N GLU A 113 18.43 38.77 12.05
CA GLU A 113 17.68 37.96 11.09
C GLU A 113 17.21 36.68 11.79
N ILE A 114 16.00 36.73 12.35
CA ILE A 114 15.37 35.57 13.01
C ILE A 114 15.15 34.42 12.02
N GLY A 115 15.02 34.75 10.72
CA GLY A 115 14.94 33.79 9.64
C GLY A 115 16.04 32.74 9.68
N ASP A 116 17.30 33.16 9.82
CA ASP A 116 18.45 32.25 9.84
C ASP A 116 18.42 31.25 11.01
N ILE A 117 17.86 31.68 12.16
CA ILE A 117 17.77 30.84 13.36
C ILE A 117 16.71 29.75 13.18
N VAL A 118 15.61 30.06 12.50
CA VAL A 118 14.44 29.17 12.38
C VAL A 118 14.44 28.35 11.08
N GLN A 119 15.23 28.74 10.08
CA GLN A 119 15.33 28.06 8.78
C GLN A 119 15.52 26.53 8.88
N PRO A 120 16.38 25.98 9.78
CA PRO A 120 16.52 24.52 9.91
C PRO A 120 15.22 23.81 10.32
N ILE A 121 14.43 24.43 11.22
CA ILE A 121 13.13 23.92 11.63
C ILE A 121 12.14 24.02 10.47
N TYR A 122 12.14 25.15 9.76
CA TYR A 122 11.30 25.36 8.59
C TYR A 122 11.51 24.26 7.55
N ASP A 123 12.76 24.00 7.18
CA ASP A 123 13.10 22.99 6.18
C ASP A 123 12.60 21.60 6.61
N MET A 124 12.74 21.25 7.90
CA MET A 124 12.27 19.98 8.41
C MET A 124 10.75 19.86 8.39
N ILE A 125 10.04 20.88 8.87
CA ILE A 125 8.57 20.95 8.84
C ILE A 125 8.07 20.87 7.39
N ASN A 126 8.74 21.55 6.46
CA ASN A 126 8.40 21.53 5.04
C ASN A 126 8.57 20.15 4.42
N ILE A 127 9.63 19.41 4.76
CA ILE A 127 9.81 18.02 4.30
C ILE A 127 8.73 17.11 4.89
N LEU A 128 8.49 17.17 6.20
CA LEU A 128 7.43 16.41 6.87
C LEU A 128 6.06 16.72 6.26
N TRP A 129 5.79 17.99 5.96
CA TRP A 129 4.56 18.44 5.33
C TRP A 129 4.38 17.82 3.93
N LYS A 130 5.41 17.83 3.08
CA LYS A 130 5.37 17.21 1.74
C LYS A 130 5.13 15.69 1.82
N VAL A 131 5.81 15.01 2.73
CA VAL A 131 5.69 13.54 2.89
C VAL A 131 4.33 13.16 3.47
N SER A 132 3.84 13.89 4.47
CA SER A 132 2.50 13.66 5.02
C SER A 132 1.40 13.91 3.99
N LEU A 133 1.51 14.95 3.15
CA LEU A 133 0.60 15.18 2.03
C LEU A 133 0.60 14.01 1.05
N ALA A 134 1.78 13.51 0.67
CA ALA A 134 1.90 12.36 -0.21
C ALA A 134 1.22 11.10 0.38
N SER A 135 1.43 10.84 1.68
CA SER A 135 0.76 9.75 2.39
C SER A 135 -0.77 9.89 2.35
N VAL A 136 -1.31 11.09 2.63
CA VAL A 136 -2.76 11.36 2.57
C VAL A 136 -3.33 11.08 1.18
N ILE A 137 -2.66 11.54 0.12
CA ILE A 137 -3.11 11.32 -1.26
C ILE A 137 -3.12 9.84 -1.60
N ILE A 138 -2.06 9.11 -1.25
CA ILE A 138 -1.90 7.70 -1.59
C ILE A 138 -2.91 6.84 -0.83
N LEU A 139 -3.07 7.05 0.49
CA LEU A 139 -4.08 6.37 1.28
C LEU A 139 -5.50 6.65 0.74
N LYS A 140 -5.77 7.89 0.28
CA LYS A 140 -7.05 8.19 -0.36
C LYS A 140 -7.24 7.40 -1.65
N LEU A 141 -6.20 7.29 -2.49
CA LEU A 141 -6.26 6.46 -3.70
C LEU A 141 -6.52 4.98 -3.37
N GLU A 142 -5.92 4.43 -2.31
CA GLU A 142 -6.18 3.07 -1.86
C GLU A 142 -7.64 2.86 -1.40
N THR A 143 -8.27 3.88 -0.77
CA THR A 143 -9.70 3.80 -0.44
C THR A 143 -10.60 3.91 -1.68
N ILE A 144 -10.26 4.78 -2.64
CA ILE A 144 -11.00 4.92 -3.91
C ILE A 144 -10.91 3.65 -4.75
N TYR A 145 -9.79 2.93 -4.66
CA TYR A 145 -9.63 1.64 -5.32
C TYR A 145 -10.75 0.64 -4.96
N TYR A 146 -11.30 0.67 -3.74
CA TYR A 146 -12.46 -0.15 -3.37
C TYR A 146 -13.75 0.27 -4.10
N GLU A 147 -13.83 1.46 -4.67
CA GLU A 147 -14.95 1.84 -5.54
C GLU A 147 -14.91 1.12 -6.90
N ILE A 148 -13.74 0.68 -7.36
CA ILE A 148 -13.60 -0.12 -8.59
C ILE A 148 -14.37 -1.45 -8.45
N PHE A 149 -14.49 -2.00 -7.24
CA PHE A 149 -15.28 -3.21 -6.98
C PHE A 149 -16.79 -3.01 -7.16
N LYS A 150 -17.29 -1.77 -7.12
CA LYS A 150 -18.69 -1.46 -7.43
C LYS A 150 -18.96 -1.53 -8.94
N VAL A 151 -17.93 -1.29 -9.75
CA VAL A 151 -18.01 -1.47 -11.19
C VAL A 151 -18.06 -2.96 -11.43
N LYS A 152 -19.06 -3.45 -12.18
CA LYS A 152 -19.33 -4.87 -12.51
C LYS A 152 -18.23 -5.56 -13.33
N LEU A 153 -16.99 -5.07 -13.23
CA LEU A 153 -15.79 -5.52 -13.90
C LEU A 153 -15.47 -6.98 -13.58
N ALA A 154 -15.75 -7.44 -12.34
CA ALA A 154 -15.59 -8.84 -11.95
C ALA A 154 -16.40 -9.78 -12.88
N THR A 155 -17.68 -9.47 -13.06
CA THR A 155 -18.61 -10.25 -13.87
C THR A 155 -18.26 -10.16 -15.35
N ILE A 156 -17.87 -8.97 -15.84
CA ILE A 156 -17.40 -8.79 -17.22
C ILE A 156 -16.16 -9.64 -17.50
N LEU A 157 -15.14 -9.58 -16.64
CA LEU A 157 -13.91 -10.37 -16.80
C LEU A 157 -14.19 -11.88 -16.67
N THR A 158 -15.03 -12.28 -15.71
CA THR A 158 -15.45 -13.68 -15.56
C THR A 158 -16.18 -14.17 -16.82
N PHE A 159 -17.09 -13.36 -17.38
CA PHE A 159 -17.81 -13.67 -18.60
C PHE A 159 -16.87 -13.81 -19.81
N ILE A 160 -15.96 -12.85 -20.02
CA ILE A 160 -14.96 -12.92 -21.10
C ILE A 160 -14.10 -14.18 -20.95
N SER A 161 -13.68 -14.51 -19.73
CA SER A 161 -12.90 -15.71 -19.47
C SER A 161 -13.65 -16.99 -19.81
N LEU A 162 -14.93 -17.08 -19.43
CA LEU A 162 -15.77 -18.27 -19.66
C LEU A 162 -16.19 -18.44 -21.13
N ILE A 163 -16.58 -17.36 -21.81
CA ILE A 163 -17.04 -17.45 -23.21
C ILE A 163 -15.88 -17.79 -24.14
N THR A 164 -14.66 -17.35 -23.83
CA THR A 164 -13.47 -17.64 -24.64
C THR A 164 -12.89 -19.02 -24.38
N ILE A 165 -13.02 -19.58 -23.18
CA ILE A 165 -12.58 -20.97 -22.92
C ILE A 165 -13.55 -22.01 -23.48
N PHE A 166 -14.84 -21.69 -23.57
CA PHE A 166 -15.88 -22.64 -23.99
C PHE A 166 -15.60 -23.28 -25.38
N PRO A 167 -15.30 -22.54 -26.46
CA PRO A 167 -14.99 -23.12 -27.77
C PRO A 167 -13.75 -24.04 -27.74
N TYR A 168 -12.76 -23.74 -26.91
CA TYR A 168 -11.56 -24.57 -26.76
C TYR A 168 -11.85 -25.93 -26.11
N THR A 169 -12.89 -26.02 -25.27
CA THR A 169 -13.32 -27.30 -24.68
C THR A 169 -14.02 -28.23 -25.66
N ILE A 170 -14.49 -27.71 -26.80
CA ILE A 170 -15.20 -28.48 -27.84
C ILE A 170 -14.30 -28.74 -29.03
N TYR A 171 -13.62 -27.72 -29.56
CA TYR A 171 -12.75 -27.80 -30.72
C TYR A 171 -11.31 -27.42 -30.34
N LYS A 172 -10.32 -28.23 -30.73
CA LYS A 172 -8.89 -27.99 -30.42
C LYS A 172 -8.11 -27.51 -31.65
N ASN A 173 -8.57 -26.41 -32.24
CA ASN A 173 -7.97 -25.81 -33.45
C ASN A 173 -7.02 -24.64 -33.13
N LYS A 174 -6.26 -24.16 -34.12
CA LYS A 174 -5.33 -23.01 -33.96
C LYS A 174 -6.03 -21.76 -33.38
N VAL A 175 -7.23 -21.43 -33.86
CA VAL A 175 -8.03 -20.28 -33.38
C VAL A 175 -8.43 -20.46 -31.91
N THR A 176 -8.94 -21.63 -31.53
CA THR A 176 -9.34 -21.90 -30.14
C THR A 176 -8.18 -21.87 -29.15
N LYS A 177 -6.94 -22.13 -29.59
CA LYS A 177 -5.73 -21.91 -28.76
C LYS A 177 -5.51 -20.44 -28.44
N ILE A 178 -5.88 -19.52 -29.33
CA ILE A 178 -5.82 -18.08 -29.10
C ILE A 178 -6.88 -17.70 -28.05
N PHE A 179 -8.11 -18.20 -28.17
CA PHE A 179 -9.16 -17.94 -27.17
C PHE A 179 -8.79 -18.48 -25.78
N LYS A 180 -8.12 -19.63 -25.69
CA LYS A 180 -7.55 -20.12 -24.42
C LYS A 180 -6.59 -19.11 -23.79
N LYS A 181 -5.74 -18.44 -24.59
CA LYS A 181 -4.83 -17.40 -24.07
C LYS A 181 -5.63 -16.21 -23.54
N ILE A 182 -6.62 -15.72 -24.30
CA ILE A 182 -7.48 -14.61 -23.89
C ILE A 182 -8.18 -14.93 -22.56
N SER A 183 -8.75 -16.13 -22.45
CA SER A 183 -9.38 -16.61 -21.21
C SER A 183 -8.42 -16.59 -20.02
N LYS A 184 -7.18 -17.09 -20.21
CA LYS A 184 -6.14 -17.08 -19.17
C LYS A 184 -5.76 -15.67 -18.74
N TYR A 185 -5.56 -14.75 -19.68
CA TYR A 185 -5.23 -13.35 -19.34
C TYR A 185 -6.39 -12.65 -18.64
N SER A 186 -7.62 -12.84 -19.12
CA SER A 186 -8.82 -12.28 -18.48
C SER A 186 -9.01 -12.79 -17.06
N PHE A 187 -8.82 -14.11 -16.84
CA PHE A 187 -8.84 -14.71 -15.51
C PHE A 187 -7.69 -14.20 -14.62
N PHE A 188 -6.49 -14.04 -15.18
CA PHE A 188 -5.35 -13.49 -14.45
C PHE A 188 -5.61 -12.04 -14.00
N ILE A 189 -6.17 -11.20 -14.87
CA ILE A 189 -6.54 -9.82 -14.54
C ILE A 189 -7.61 -9.80 -13.44
N LEU A 190 -8.62 -10.67 -13.53
CA LEU A 190 -9.64 -10.83 -12.50
C LEU A 190 -8.99 -11.18 -11.15
N LEU A 191 -8.12 -12.19 -11.11
CA LEU A 191 -7.46 -12.62 -9.88
C LEU A 191 -6.54 -11.51 -9.32
N TYR A 192 -5.83 -10.81 -10.21
CA TYR A 192 -4.93 -9.74 -9.80
C TYR A 192 -5.69 -8.59 -9.15
N ILE A 193 -6.75 -8.12 -9.79
CA ILE A 193 -7.57 -7.03 -9.26
C ILE A 193 -8.32 -7.48 -8.02
N TYR A 194 -8.97 -8.64 -8.01
CA TYR A 194 -9.92 -8.96 -6.94
C TYR A 194 -9.32 -9.72 -5.75
N ILE A 195 -8.12 -10.31 -5.92
CA ILE A 195 -7.45 -11.09 -4.87
C ILE A 195 -6.08 -10.49 -4.54
N VAL A 196 -5.22 -10.28 -5.54
CA VAL A 196 -3.82 -9.89 -5.29
C VAL A 196 -3.71 -8.50 -4.69
N LEU A 197 -4.35 -7.49 -5.29
CA LEU A 197 -4.27 -6.11 -4.81
C LEU A 197 -4.86 -5.94 -3.40
N PRO A 198 -6.07 -6.43 -3.07
CA PRO A 198 -6.61 -6.34 -1.71
C PRO A 198 -5.78 -7.14 -0.70
N SER A 199 -5.23 -8.29 -1.11
CA SER A 199 -4.32 -9.07 -0.25
C SER A 199 -3.04 -8.31 0.04
N ALA A 200 -2.51 -7.55 -0.93
CA ALA A 200 -1.34 -6.70 -0.70
C ALA A 200 -1.62 -5.63 0.36
N ILE A 201 -2.77 -4.96 0.26
CA ILE A 201 -3.23 -3.98 1.26
C ILE A 201 -3.40 -4.65 2.64
N PHE A 202 -3.98 -5.85 2.70
CA PHE A 202 -4.15 -6.58 3.95
C PHE A 202 -2.82 -6.95 4.61
N ILE A 203 -1.88 -7.51 3.86
CA ILE A 203 -0.55 -7.86 4.38
C ILE A 203 0.17 -6.58 4.82
N ASN A 204 0.09 -5.51 4.02
CA ASN A 204 0.62 -4.20 4.39
C ASN A 204 0.06 -3.73 5.73
N SER A 205 -1.26 -3.77 5.90
CA SER A 205 -1.92 -3.35 7.15
C SER A 205 -1.43 -4.13 8.37
N THR A 206 -1.06 -5.39 8.20
CA THR A 206 -0.59 -6.24 9.30
C THR A 206 0.84 -5.87 9.71
N ILE A 207 1.71 -5.69 8.72
CA ILE A 207 3.12 -5.37 8.94
C ILE A 207 3.28 -3.91 9.41
N SER A 208 2.56 -2.97 8.78
CA SER A 208 2.65 -1.54 9.08
C SER A 208 2.24 -1.21 10.52
N ARG A 209 1.27 -1.93 11.10
CA ARG A 209 0.88 -1.75 12.52
C ARG A 209 2.05 -1.88 13.49
N TYR A 210 3.00 -2.77 13.21
CA TYR A 210 4.18 -2.95 14.05
C TYR A 210 5.08 -1.71 13.99
N PHE A 211 5.44 -1.27 12.79
CA PHE A 211 6.31 -0.11 12.60
C PHE A 211 5.66 1.19 13.09
N GLU A 212 4.36 1.35 12.85
CA GLU A 212 3.61 2.52 13.30
C GLU A 212 3.58 2.61 14.82
N LYS A 213 3.27 1.52 15.52
CA LYS A 213 3.17 1.52 16.97
C LYS A 213 4.53 1.66 17.66
N GLU A 214 5.55 0.96 17.15
CA GLU A 214 6.86 0.91 17.81
C GLU A 214 7.67 2.19 17.60
N TYR A 215 7.57 2.82 16.42
CA TYR A 215 8.47 3.89 16.03
C TYR A 215 7.76 5.19 15.64
N LYS A 216 6.60 5.14 14.98
CA LYS A 216 5.90 6.35 14.49
C LYS A 216 5.10 7.04 15.60
N GLU A 217 4.33 6.30 16.39
CA GLU A 217 3.50 6.86 17.46
C GLU A 217 4.33 7.64 18.50
N PRO A 218 5.47 7.11 19.01
CA PRO A 218 6.33 7.87 19.94
C PRO A 218 6.90 9.14 19.31
N ALA A 219 7.48 9.05 18.11
CA ALA A 219 8.05 10.19 17.41
C ALA A 219 7.00 11.27 17.09
N ILE A 220 5.74 10.89 16.81
CA ILE A 220 4.65 11.86 16.63
C ILE A 220 4.31 12.58 17.95
N VAL A 221 4.39 11.91 19.10
CA VAL A 221 4.13 12.55 20.39
C VAL A 221 5.19 13.61 20.69
N GLU A 222 6.46 13.26 20.50
CA GLU A 222 7.60 14.16 20.71
C GLU A 222 7.57 15.34 19.74
N LEU A 223 7.37 15.06 18.44
CA LEU A 223 7.13 16.08 17.43
C LEU A 223 5.99 17.04 17.84
N ASN A 224 4.82 16.54 18.28
CA ASN A 224 3.74 17.44 18.71
C ASN A 224 4.11 18.33 19.91
N GLN A 225 4.99 17.86 20.81
CA GLN A 225 5.48 18.68 21.92
C GLN A 225 6.38 19.81 21.43
N ASP A 226 7.31 19.51 20.53
CA ASP A 226 8.22 20.50 19.95
C ASP A 226 7.49 21.54 19.11
N LEU A 227 6.49 21.10 18.38
CA LEU A 227 5.60 21.98 17.64
C LEU A 227 4.77 22.88 18.58
N GLY A 228 4.39 22.36 19.75
CA GLY A 228 3.76 23.15 20.81
C GLY A 228 4.69 24.22 21.39
N ARG A 229 5.99 23.91 21.55
CA ARG A 229 7.02 24.86 21.98
C ARG A 229 7.24 25.96 20.94
N LEU A 230 7.33 25.59 19.66
CA LEU A 230 7.49 26.55 18.56
C LEU A 230 6.37 27.60 18.51
N ASN A 231 5.12 27.19 18.77
CA ASN A 231 3.99 28.12 18.83
C ASN A 231 4.11 29.12 20.00
N LYS A 232 4.57 28.67 21.18
CA LYS A 232 4.80 29.58 22.32
C LYS A 232 5.91 30.58 22.01
N VAL A 233 6.98 30.08 21.41
CA VAL A 233 8.13 30.87 20.98
C VAL A 233 7.72 31.99 20.00
N LYS A 234 6.78 31.72 19.08
CA LYS A 234 6.18 32.75 18.23
C LYS A 234 5.45 33.81 19.03
N ASP A 235 4.57 33.41 19.95
CA ASP A 235 3.76 34.34 20.72
C ASP A 235 4.66 35.28 21.56
N GLU A 236 5.75 34.75 22.11
CA GLU A 236 6.77 35.53 22.81
C GLU A 236 7.49 36.51 21.88
N MET A 237 7.84 36.11 20.64
CA MET A 237 8.47 36.99 19.65
C MET A 237 7.53 38.10 19.15
N LEU A 238 6.26 37.80 18.88
CA LEU A 238 5.27 38.81 18.48
C LEU A 238 5.02 39.84 19.59
N SER A 239 5.15 39.44 20.86
CA SER A 239 5.01 40.35 21.99
C SER A 239 6.17 41.35 22.12
N LEU A 240 7.37 41.02 21.61
CA LEU A 240 8.53 41.91 21.61
C LEU A 240 8.32 43.11 20.68
N ASP A 241 7.73 42.90 19.49
CA ASP A 241 7.45 43.95 18.50
C ASP A 241 6.40 44.97 18.99
N GLN A 242 5.52 44.56 19.92
CA GLN A 242 4.51 45.43 20.52
C GLN A 242 5.01 46.28 21.70
N SER A 243 6.20 46.01 22.24
CA SER A 243 6.72 46.69 23.44
C SER A 243 7.35 48.07 23.15
N LYS A 244 6.55 49.02 22.63
CA LYS A 244 6.94 50.43 22.41
C LYS A 244 6.99 51.25 23.72
N SER A 245 7.87 50.91 24.68
CA SER A 245 8.09 51.75 25.88
C SER A 245 9.44 52.48 25.82
N ILE A 246 9.41 53.76 25.45
CA ILE A 246 10.56 54.63 25.14
C ILE A 246 11.40 55.03 26.39
N PHE A 247 11.05 54.61 27.61
CA PHE A 247 11.58 55.23 28.84
C PHE A 247 12.53 54.38 29.73
N ASN A 248 13.01 53.20 29.33
CA ASN A 248 13.98 52.45 30.14
C ASN A 248 14.98 51.61 29.30
N ILE A 249 15.80 52.29 28.51
CA ILE A 249 16.58 51.71 27.40
C ILE A 249 17.61 50.63 27.84
N PRO A 250 18.46 50.80 28.88
CA PRO A 250 19.48 49.80 29.20
C PRO A 250 18.91 48.46 29.73
N GLY A 251 17.95 48.50 30.66
CA GLY A 251 17.32 47.29 31.20
C GLY A 251 16.41 46.56 30.19
N GLN A 252 15.90 47.28 29.19
CA GLN A 252 15.18 46.68 28.05
C GLN A 252 16.11 45.97 27.07
N ILE A 253 17.37 46.42 26.94
CA ILE A 253 18.37 45.76 26.08
C ILE A 253 18.82 44.42 26.67
N ASP A 254 19.15 44.40 27.97
CA ASP A 254 19.61 43.17 28.62
C ASP A 254 18.49 42.12 28.70
N SER A 255 17.24 42.57 28.89
CA SER A 255 16.07 41.68 28.84
C SER A 255 15.71 41.19 27.43
N ALA A 256 15.88 42.02 26.39
CA ALA A 256 15.72 41.61 25.00
C ALA A 256 16.80 40.60 24.57
N LYS A 257 18.07 40.86 24.92
CA LYS A 257 19.17 39.91 24.68
C LYS A 257 18.93 38.57 25.39
N GLY A 258 18.53 38.59 26.66
CA GLY A 258 18.19 37.37 27.40
C GLY A 258 17.04 36.57 26.77
N LYS A 259 16.01 37.25 26.24
CA LYS A 259 14.90 36.60 25.50
C LYS A 259 15.36 35.99 24.18
N ILE A 260 16.24 36.68 23.45
CA ILE A 260 16.79 36.19 22.17
C ILE A 260 17.75 35.01 22.39
N ASP A 261 18.55 35.02 23.45
CA ASP A 261 19.42 33.90 23.81
C ASP A 261 18.59 32.67 24.21
N ASN A 262 17.50 32.87 24.96
CA ASN A 262 16.57 31.79 25.32
C ASN A 262 15.86 31.24 24.08
N PHE A 263 15.37 32.11 23.20
CA PHE A 263 14.82 31.76 21.89
C PHE A 263 15.79 30.89 21.10
N THR A 264 17.04 31.34 20.96
CA THR A 264 18.07 30.63 20.19
C THR A 264 18.35 29.25 20.78
N LYS A 265 18.41 29.13 22.11
CA LYS A 265 18.58 27.83 22.78
C LYS A 265 17.38 26.90 22.58
N GLU A 266 16.16 27.43 22.68
CA GLU A 266 14.94 26.64 22.50
C GLU A 266 14.79 26.18 21.06
N ILE A 267 15.01 27.05 20.08
CA ILE A 267 15.04 26.72 18.65
C ILE A 267 16.12 25.69 18.34
N ASN A 268 17.33 25.81 18.90
CA ASN A 268 18.38 24.80 18.70
C ASN A 268 18.00 23.43 19.29
N THR A 269 17.30 23.41 20.42
CA THR A 269 16.81 22.17 21.04
C THR A 269 15.74 21.53 20.15
N ILE A 270 14.71 22.30 19.78
CA ILE A 270 13.65 21.88 18.87
C ILE A 270 14.23 21.37 17.55
N SER A 271 15.18 22.10 16.96
CA SER A 271 15.85 21.72 15.71
C SER A 271 16.54 20.37 15.83
N LYS A 272 17.24 20.13 16.94
CA LYS A 272 17.94 18.87 17.19
C LYS A 272 16.95 17.70 17.33
N ASP A 273 15.89 17.88 18.10
CA ASP A 273 14.87 16.86 18.35
C ASP A 273 14.14 16.51 17.02
N LEU A 274 13.76 17.54 16.23
CA LEU A 274 13.20 17.37 14.89
C LEU A 274 14.13 16.63 13.92
N VAL A 275 15.45 16.84 13.99
CA VAL A 275 16.42 16.13 13.15
C VAL A 275 16.50 14.63 13.49
N GLU A 276 16.20 14.25 14.71
CA GLU A 276 16.19 12.85 15.14
C GLU A 276 14.86 12.17 14.79
N ASP A 277 13.72 12.83 15.07
CA ASP A 277 12.39 12.24 14.90
C ASP A 277 11.83 12.32 13.49
N ALA A 278 12.08 13.43 12.78
CA ALA A 278 11.47 13.63 11.46
C ALA A 278 11.89 12.56 10.44
N PRO A 279 13.17 12.13 10.35
CA PRO A 279 13.55 11.03 9.47
C PRO A 279 12.85 9.71 9.79
N VAL A 280 12.61 9.42 11.08
CA VAL A 280 11.88 8.22 11.50
C VAL A 280 10.44 8.28 11.01
N ILE A 281 9.75 9.41 11.24
CA ILE A 281 8.37 9.57 10.80
C ILE A 281 8.25 9.54 9.27
N ILE A 282 9.14 10.24 8.56
CA ILE A 282 9.22 10.23 7.09
C ILE A 282 9.44 8.80 6.60
N GLY A 283 10.43 8.11 7.17
CA GLY A 283 10.80 6.76 6.79
C GLY A 283 9.63 5.81 6.93
N ILE A 284 8.91 5.86 8.05
CA ILE A 284 7.77 4.98 8.29
C ILE A 284 6.59 5.36 7.40
N LEU A 285 6.26 6.64 7.23
CA LEU A 285 5.19 7.08 6.33
C LEU A 285 5.43 6.59 4.89
N LEU A 286 6.65 6.76 4.37
CA LEU A 286 7.02 6.28 3.04
C LEU A 286 7.02 4.75 2.97
N LEU A 287 7.53 4.09 4.01
CA LEU A 287 7.57 2.64 4.10
C LEU A 287 6.16 2.06 4.04
N THR A 288 5.25 2.51 4.90
CA THR A 288 3.92 1.93 5.07
C THR A 288 2.92 2.38 4.00
N SER A 289 3.07 3.60 3.47
CA SER A 289 2.15 4.14 2.46
C SER A 289 2.57 3.83 1.03
N ILE A 290 3.86 3.56 0.76
CA ILE A 290 4.37 3.45 -0.62
C ILE A 290 5.18 2.17 -0.81
N VAL A 291 6.29 2.05 -0.09
CA VAL A 291 7.31 1.03 -0.39
C VAL A 291 6.76 -0.37 -0.13
N LEU A 292 6.17 -0.59 1.03
CA LEU A 292 5.70 -1.90 1.46
C LEU A 292 4.47 -2.38 0.64
N PRO A 293 3.41 -1.58 0.42
CA PRO A 293 2.31 -1.96 -0.48
C PRO A 293 2.80 -2.38 -1.87
N LEU A 294 3.71 -1.60 -2.47
CA LEU A 294 4.25 -1.87 -3.80
C LEU A 294 5.08 -3.15 -3.84
N LEU A 295 5.98 -3.34 -2.88
CA LEU A 295 6.81 -4.54 -2.80
C LEU A 295 5.95 -5.79 -2.64
N ILE A 296 4.93 -5.75 -1.76
CA ILE A 296 4.02 -6.87 -1.56
C ILE A 296 3.21 -7.13 -2.84
N ALA A 297 2.68 -6.09 -3.49
CA ALA A 297 1.93 -6.24 -4.74
C ALA A 297 2.79 -6.87 -5.85
N ILE A 298 4.05 -6.46 -6.00
CA ILE A 298 5.00 -7.03 -6.96
C ILE A 298 5.31 -8.49 -6.61
N LEU A 299 5.57 -8.80 -5.33
CA LEU A 299 5.83 -10.17 -4.88
C LEU A 299 4.63 -11.08 -5.20
N LEU A 300 3.42 -10.67 -4.83
CA LEU A 300 2.20 -11.43 -5.09
C LEU A 300 1.91 -11.53 -6.59
N TYR A 301 2.21 -10.50 -7.38
CA TYR A 301 2.14 -10.55 -8.84
C TYR A 301 3.03 -11.66 -9.41
N VAL A 302 4.30 -11.72 -8.99
CA VAL A 302 5.27 -12.71 -9.47
C VAL A 302 4.82 -14.12 -9.10
N ILE A 303 4.40 -14.34 -7.86
CA ILE A 303 3.87 -15.64 -7.39
C ILE A 303 2.66 -16.05 -8.21
N THR A 304 1.68 -15.14 -8.35
CA THR A 304 0.44 -15.41 -9.10
C THR A 304 0.74 -15.72 -10.56
N LYS A 305 1.63 -14.96 -11.19
CA LYS A 305 2.03 -15.15 -12.58
C LYS A 305 2.69 -16.53 -12.77
N SER A 306 3.60 -16.93 -11.89
CA SER A 306 4.23 -18.26 -11.94
C SER A 306 3.17 -19.38 -11.81
N VAL A 307 2.24 -19.27 -10.87
CA VAL A 307 1.18 -20.28 -10.69
C VAL A 307 0.26 -20.38 -11.93
N ILE A 308 -0.18 -19.25 -12.47
CA ILE A 308 -1.15 -19.22 -13.59
C ILE A 308 -0.52 -19.53 -14.94
N PHE A 309 0.71 -19.09 -15.19
CA PHE A 309 1.36 -19.24 -16.49
C PHE A 309 2.34 -20.41 -16.56
N GLU A 310 3.02 -20.78 -15.47
CA GLU A 310 4.00 -21.88 -15.48
C GLU A 310 3.34 -23.21 -15.07
N LYS A 311 2.66 -23.27 -13.93
CA LYS A 311 2.06 -24.54 -13.44
C LYS A 311 0.81 -24.97 -14.22
N LEU A 312 -0.06 -24.03 -14.60
CA LEU A 312 -1.26 -24.30 -15.42
C LEU A 312 -0.96 -24.47 -16.93
N SER A 313 0.31 -24.43 -17.34
CA SER A 313 0.70 -24.72 -18.73
C SER A 313 0.85 -26.21 -19.02
N GLY A 314 1.06 -27.07 -18.00
CA GLY A 314 1.16 -28.52 -18.22
C GLY A 314 2.19 -28.91 -19.28
N VAL A 315 3.19 -28.07 -19.53
CA VAL A 315 4.36 -28.43 -20.31
C VAL A 315 5.45 -28.58 -19.27
N GLY A 316 5.59 -29.82 -18.77
CA GLY A 316 6.87 -30.21 -18.22
C GLY A 316 7.94 -29.81 -19.23
N LYS A 317 8.96 -29.10 -18.77
CA LYS A 317 10.21 -28.95 -19.52
C LYS A 317 10.65 -30.36 -19.92
N LYS A 318 10.36 -30.74 -21.16
CA LYS A 318 11.07 -31.75 -21.91
C LYS A 318 11.91 -30.99 -22.91
#